data_AF-A0A7S7T819-F1
#
_entry.id   AF-A0A7S7T819-F1
#
_cell.length_a   1.000
_cell.length_b   1.000
_cell.length_c   1.000
_cell.angle_alpha   90.00
_cell.angle_beta   90.00
_cell.angle_gamma   90.00
#
_symmetry.space_group_name_H-M   'P 1'
#
loop_
_entity.id
_entity.type
_entity.pdbx_description
1 polymer ?
#
loop_
_entity_poly.entity_id
_entity_poly.type
_entity_poly.pdbx_seq_one_letter_code
_entity_poly.pdbx_strand_id
1 'polypeptide(L)' 'MRANRFKSWTEIEERLLVALHESGLDHRLIADHMRRTEAGVNNRLAVIADRAKWAEGAQRGLTP' A
#
# COMPACT_ATOMS: atom_id res chain seq x y z
N MET A 1 -21.29 -14.99 10.29
CA MET A 1 -20.23 -13.99 10.05
C MET A 1 -19.67 -14.19 8.65
N ARG A 2 -19.61 -13.15 7.81
CA ARG A 2 -19.01 -13.26 6.47
C ARG A 2 -17.49 -13.33 6.69
N ALA A 3 -16.88 -14.50 6.48
CA ALA A 3 -15.43 -14.63 6.55
C ALA A 3 -14.80 -13.57 5.64
N ASN A 4 -13.86 -12.79 6.16
CA ASN A 4 -13.11 -11.84 5.36
C ASN A 4 -12.30 -12.65 4.34
N ARG A 5 -12.86 -12.85 3.14
CA ARG A 5 -12.30 -13.69 2.07
C ARG A 5 -11.00 -13.11 1.49
N PHE A 6 -10.60 -11.93 1.93
CA PHE A 6 -9.43 -11.22 1.44
C PHE A 6 -8.30 -11.33 2.44
N LYS A 7 -7.17 -11.90 1.99
CA LYS A 7 -5.93 -11.94 2.77
C LYS A 7 -5.55 -10.49 3.16
N SER A 8 -5.42 -10.23 4.46
CA SER A 8 -4.98 -8.92 4.96
C SER A 8 -3.60 -8.54 4.40
N TRP A 9 -3.33 -7.24 4.27
CA TRP A 9 -2.00 -6.74 3.95
C TRP A 9 -1.18 -6.67 5.25
N THR A 10 -0.03 -7.30 5.25
CA THR A 10 0.96 -7.17 6.34
C THR A 10 1.87 -5.97 6.12
N GLU A 11 2.47 -5.43 7.17
CA GLU A 11 3.43 -4.32 7.05
C GLU A 11 4.61 -4.67 6.14
N ILE A 12 5.07 -5.93 6.15
CA ILE A 12 6.15 -6.40 5.27
C ILE A 12 5.71 -6.38 3.81
N GLU A 13 4.49 -6.85 3.52
CA GLU A 13 3.92 -6.76 2.16
C GLU A 13 3.76 -5.30 1.73
N GLU A 14 3.36 -4.40 2.61
CA GLU A 14 3.25 -2.98 2.28
C GLU A 14 4.60 -2.34 1.97
N ARG A 15 5.63 -2.64 2.77
CA ARG A 15 6.99 -2.15 2.50
C ARG A 15 7.52 -2.66 1.17
N LEU A 16 7.29 -3.94 0.87
CA LEU A 16 7.66 -4.52 -0.42
C LEU A 16 6.88 -3.87 -1.57
N LEU A 17 5.58 -3.64 -1.39
CA LEU A 17 4.73 -3.00 -2.39
C LEU A 17 5.23 -1.59 -2.73
N VAL A 18 5.57 -0.79 -1.72
CA VAL A 18 6.11 0.56 -1.91
C VAL A 18 7.46 0.50 -2.62
N ALA A 19 8.38 -0.36 -2.17
CA ALA A 19 9.70 -0.49 -2.80
C ALA A 19 9.61 -0.90 -4.28
N LEU A 20 8.73 -1.84 -4.62
CA LEU A 20 8.50 -2.25 -6.01
C LEU A 20 7.88 -1.13 -6.84
N HIS A 21 6.92 -0.38 -6.29
CA HIS A 21 6.33 0.77 -6.97
C HIS A 21 7.36 1.90 -7.19
N GLU A 22 8.18 2.22 -6.19
CA GLU A 22 9.23 3.23 -6.27
C GLU A 22 10.35 2.86 -7.25
N SER A 23 10.62 1.56 -7.43
CA SER A 23 11.52 1.07 -8.48
C SER A 23 10.97 1.23 -9.90
N GLY A 24 9.76 1.75 -10.06
CA GLY A 24 9.10 1.98 -11.36
C GLY A 24 8.49 0.71 -11.96
N LEU A 25 8.28 -0.34 -11.15
CA LEU A 25 7.70 -1.58 -11.63
C LEU A 25 6.20 -1.40 -11.92
N ASP A 26 5.74 -1.99 -13.02
CA ASP A 26 4.33 -1.95 -13.42
C ASP A 26 3.45 -2.68 -12.41
N HIS A 27 2.26 -2.14 -12.13
CA HIS A 27 1.35 -2.68 -11.11
C HIS A 27 0.91 -4.11 -11.40
N ARG A 28 0.81 -4.51 -12.67
CA ARG A 28 0.49 -5.88 -13.05
C ARG A 28 1.64 -6.83 -12.72
N LEU A 29 2.88 -6.40 -12.93
CA LEU A 29 4.07 -7.17 -12.56
C LEU A 29 4.22 -7.29 -11.03
N ILE A 30 3.92 -6.22 -10.31
CA ILE A 30 3.87 -6.22 -8.84
C ILE A 30 2.81 -7.21 -8.34
N ALA A 31 1.62 -7.19 -8.95
CA ALA A 31 0.53 -8.08 -8.59
C ALA A 31 0.92 -9.56 -8.79
N ASP A 32 1.55 -9.89 -9.92
CA ASP A 32 2.08 -11.22 -10.19
C ASP A 32 3.14 -11.63 -9.16
N HIS A 33 4.13 -10.77 -8.93
CA HIS A 33 5.22 -11.00 -7.97
C HIS A 33 4.72 -11.25 -6.55
N MET A 34 3.69 -10.50 -6.12
CA MET A 34 3.13 -10.59 -4.77
C MET A 34 2.00 -11.62 -4.65
N ARG A 35 1.61 -12.29 -5.76
CA ARG A 35 0.45 -13.18 -5.85
C ARG A 35 -0.83 -12.49 -5.35
N ARG A 36 -1.04 -11.26 -5.79
CA ARG A 36 -2.23 -10.42 -5.51
C ARG A 36 -2.91 -10.04 -6.82
N THR A 37 -4.08 -9.41 -6.71
CA THR A 37 -4.73 -8.82 -7.87
C THR A 37 -4.20 -7.40 -8.09
N GLU A 38 -4.16 -6.98 -9.36
CA GLU A 38 -3.78 -5.62 -9.74
C GLU A 38 -4.67 -4.57 -9.07
N ALA A 39 -5.98 -4.82 -9.00
CA ALA A 39 -6.92 -3.98 -8.26
C ALA A 39 -6.59 -3.90 -6.77
N GLY A 40 -6.12 -4.99 -6.16
CA GLY A 40 -5.70 -5.02 -4.77
C GLY A 40 -4.42 -4.22 -4.51
N VAL A 41 -3.47 -4.28 -5.44
CA VAL A 41 -2.23 -3.47 -5.44
C VAL A 41 -2.57 -1.97 -5.55
N ASN A 42 -3.37 -1.60 -6.55
CA ASN A 42 -3.80 -0.22 -6.76
C ASN A 42 -4.52 0.37 -5.54
N ASN A 43 -5.50 -0.36 -5.02
CA ASN A 43 -6.22 0.06 -3.81
C ASN A 43 -5.27 0.21 -2.61
N ARG A 44 -4.31 -0.71 -2.46
CA ARG A 44 -3.39 -0.63 -1.31
C ARG A 44 -2.42 0.55 -1.43
N LEU A 45 -1.89 0.82 -2.62
CA LEU A 45 -1.05 2.00 -2.86
C LEU A 45 -1.79 3.30 -2.54
N ALA A 46 -3.08 3.41 -2.93
CA ALA A 46 -3.90 4.57 -2.59
C ALA A 46 -4.07 4.73 -1.06
N VAL A 47 -4.34 3.64 -0.34
CA VAL A 47 -4.44 3.66 1.13
C VAL A 47 -3.13 4.06 1.80
N ILE A 48 -1.98 3.57 1.30
CA ILE A 48 -0.66 3.94 1.83
C ILE A 48 -0.36 5.41 1.55
N ALA A 49 -0.65 5.90 0.35
CA ALA A 49 -0.43 7.29 -0.02
C ALA A 49 -1.31 8.24 0.80
N ASP A 50 -2.57 7.89 1.06
CA ASP A 50 -3.45 8.64 1.95
C ASP A 50 -2.85 8.70 3.37
N ARG A 51 -2.47 7.55 3.94
CA ARG A 51 -1.82 7.48 5.26
C ARG A 51 -0.56 8.35 5.34
N ALA A 52 0.27 8.36 4.30
CA ALA A 52 1.47 9.18 4.24
C ALA A 52 1.11 10.69 4.26
N LYS A 53 0.12 11.13 3.47
CA LYS A 53 -0.36 12.51 3.49
C LYS A 53 -0.86 12.94 4.87
N TRP A 54 -1.63 12.08 5.54
CA TRP A 54 -2.10 12.36 6.90
C TRP A 54 -0.96 12.40 7.92
N ALA A 55 0.04 11.53 7.78
CA ALA A 55 1.24 11.54 8.62
C ALA A 55 2.05 12.83 8.43
N GLU A 56 2.25 13.29 7.19
CA GLU A 56 2.94 14.55 6.88
C GLU A 56 2.15 15.78 7.39
N GLY A 57 0.82 15.77 7.24
CA GLY A 57 -0.05 16.82 7.78
C GLY A 57 -0.01 16.91 9.31
N ALA A 58 0.00 15.76 10.00
CA ALA A 58 0.16 15.70 11.45
C ALA A 58 1.56 16.18 11.90
N GLN A 59 2.61 15.89 11.13
CA GLN A 59 3.98 16.32 11.42
C GLN A 59 4.17 17.84 11.24
N ARG A 60 3.45 18.46 10.30
CA ARG A 60 3.44 19.92 10.10
C ARG A 60 2.61 20.69 11.13
N GLY A 61 1.70 20.02 11.85
CA GLY A 61 0.88 20.61 12.92
C GLY A 61 1.57 20.68 14.29
N LEU A 62 2.81 20.21 14.41
CA LEU A 62 3.63 20.25 15.63
C LEU A 62 4.83 21.17 15.41
N THR A 63 4.57 22.48 15.43
CA THR A 63 5.61 23.51 15.67
C THR A 63 5.10 24.41 16.81
N PRO A 64 5.79 24.47 17.97
CA PRO A 64 5.50 25.46 19.00
C PRO A 64 5.92 26.87 18.60
#